data_AF-A0A8S3HJD3-F1
#
_entry.id   AF-A0A8S3HJD3-F1
#
_cell.length_a   1.000
_cell.length_b   1.000
_cell.length_c   1.000
_cell.angle_alpha   90.00
_cell.angle_beta   90.00
_cell.angle_gamma   90.00
#
_symmetry.space_group_name_H-M   'P 1'
#
loop_
_entity.id
_entity.type
_entity.pdbx_description
1 polymer ?
#
loop_
_entity_poly.entity_id
_entity_poly.type
_entity_poly.pdbx_seq_one_letter_code
_entity_poly.pdbx_strand_id
1 'polypeptide(L)'
;LTIICVSTMHYLEDYLELLDPLPEIMREKLTLMRENDLKTQAEFAQLEEDTSKFLSSYRQYQQQSSLSPTRSKINTHRSSANEESTIDTNEPQLTSEQLAAQKEKQIEYDKLVERHQQLIKATTTKNNLANESHDIVERYYKKLENDLNKFKMELEADYSGITETLEKRFASEGFNEYDNSAGENIETKDD
;
A
#
# COMPACT_ATOMS: atom_id res chain seq x y z
N LEU A 1 18.47 45.82 23.14
CA LEU A 1 18.82 44.39 23.34
C LEU A 1 17.74 43.62 24.10
N THR A 2 17.28 44.08 25.26
CA THR A 2 16.30 43.33 26.08
C THR A 2 14.94 43.11 25.40
N ILE A 3 14.40 44.11 24.68
CA ILE A 3 13.13 43.98 23.94
C ILE A 3 13.26 43.00 22.75
N ILE A 4 14.39 43.05 22.03
CA ILE A 4 14.68 42.12 20.93
C ILE A 4 14.75 40.68 21.46
N CYS A 5 15.45 40.45 22.58
CA CYS A 5 15.50 39.13 23.22
C CYS A 5 14.13 38.61 23.65
N VAL A 6 13.26 39.48 24.18
CA VAL A 6 11.91 39.10 24.63
C VAL A 6 11.00 38.75 23.45
N SER A 7 11.01 39.53 22.37
CA SER A 7 10.29 39.19 21.15
C SER A 7 10.81 37.89 20.53
N THR A 8 12.14 37.72 20.38
CA THR A 8 12.71 36.46 19.86
C THR A 8 12.45 35.24 20.75
N MET A 9 12.27 35.43 22.07
CA MET A 9 11.91 34.34 22.99
C MET A 9 10.44 33.91 22.82
N HIS A 10 9.48 34.84 22.72
CA HIS A 10 8.08 34.49 22.44
C HIS A 10 7.91 33.82 21.07
N TYR A 11 8.61 34.28 20.03
CA TYR A 11 8.52 33.64 18.71
C TYR A 11 9.05 32.20 18.71
N LEU A 12 10.11 31.93 19.45
CA LEU A 12 10.63 30.57 19.58
C LEU A 12 9.71 29.69 20.42
N GLU A 13 9.06 30.27 21.44
CA GLU A 13 8.06 29.58 22.26
C GLU A 13 6.83 29.19 21.44
N ASP A 14 6.24 30.12 20.67
CA ASP A 14 5.13 29.84 19.74
C ASP A 14 5.52 28.81 18.67
N TYR A 15 6.78 28.84 18.21
CA TYR A 15 7.32 27.90 17.22
C TYR A 15 7.46 26.48 17.78
N LEU A 16 7.95 26.35 19.02
CA LEU A 16 8.08 25.07 19.70
C LEU A 16 6.69 24.52 20.07
N GLU A 17 5.78 25.36 20.54
CA GLU A 17 4.39 24.94 20.82
C GLU A 17 3.70 24.40 19.56
N LEU A 18 3.94 25.02 18.40
CA LEU A 18 3.43 24.51 17.13
C LEU A 18 4.02 23.14 16.79
N LEU A 19 5.33 22.93 16.97
CA LEU A 19 6.01 21.68 16.59
C LEU A 19 5.84 20.53 17.59
N ASP A 20 5.61 20.83 18.86
CA ASP A 20 5.50 19.85 19.96
C ASP A 20 4.58 18.64 19.67
N PRO A 21 3.37 18.80 19.10
CA PRO A 21 2.50 17.66 18.81
C PRO A 21 2.90 16.88 17.54
N LEU A 22 3.71 17.44 16.64
CA LEU A 22 3.99 16.84 15.34
C LEU A 22 4.69 15.47 15.43
N PRO A 23 5.75 15.27 16.25
CA PRO A 23 6.40 13.97 16.38
C PRO A 23 5.45 12.87 16.88
N GLU A 24 4.55 13.20 17.80
CA GLU A 24 3.55 12.28 18.33
C GLU A 24 2.58 11.83 17.23
N ILE A 25 2.00 12.80 16.51
CA ILE A 25 1.05 12.56 15.43
C ILE A 25 1.68 11.74 14.31
N MET A 26 2.91 12.08 13.91
CA MET A 26 3.63 11.34 12.87
C MET A 26 3.96 9.93 13.31
N ARG A 27 4.35 9.73 14.58
CA ARG A 27 4.61 8.39 15.10
C ARG A 27 3.35 7.53 15.09
N GLU A 28 2.21 8.07 15.53
CA GLU A 28 0.93 7.37 15.50
C GLU A 28 0.56 6.97 14.07
N LYS A 29 0.62 7.91 13.12
CA LYS A 29 0.30 7.67 11.71
C LYS A 29 1.22 6.63 11.06
N LEU A 30 2.53 6.72 11.28
CA LEU A 30 3.49 5.76 10.74
C LEU A 30 3.31 4.37 11.36
N THR A 31 2.92 4.31 12.64
CA THR A 31 2.62 3.04 13.32
C THR A 31 1.39 2.38 12.68
N LEU A 32 0.31 3.14 12.47
CA LEU A 32 -0.90 2.65 11.80
C LEU A 32 -0.61 2.22 10.35
N MET A 33 0.27 2.94 9.64
CA MET A 33 0.68 2.57 8.29
C MET A 33 1.43 1.24 8.28
N ARG A 34 2.36 1.06 9.23
CA ARG A 34 3.07 -0.22 9.39
C ARG A 34 2.13 -1.38 9.72
N GLU A 35 1.14 -1.16 10.58
CA GLU A 35 0.16 -2.19 10.91
C GLU A 35 -0.67 -2.60 9.68
N ASN A 36 -1.17 -1.61 8.92
CA ASN A 36 -1.90 -1.87 7.67
C ASN A 36 -1.03 -2.53 6.61
N ASP A 37 0.26 -2.18 6.52
CA ASP A 37 1.22 -2.81 5.63
C ASP A 37 1.40 -4.29 5.93
N LEU A 38 1.62 -4.63 7.19
CA LEU A 38 1.77 -6.01 7.64
C LEU A 38 0.49 -6.81 7.38
N LYS A 39 -0.67 -6.22 7.67
CA LYS A 39 -1.97 -6.86 7.40
C LYS A 39 -2.18 -7.11 5.92
N THR A 40 -1.94 -6.11 5.07
CA THR A 40 -2.08 -6.22 3.61
C THR A 40 -1.12 -7.26 3.04
N GLN A 41 0.12 -7.30 3.55
CA GLN A 41 1.11 -8.28 3.12
C GLN A 41 0.70 -9.72 3.51
N ALA A 42 0.16 -9.92 4.71
CA ALA A 42 -0.35 -11.21 5.14
C ALA A 42 -1.56 -11.66 4.29
N GLU A 43 -2.51 -10.74 4.02
CA GLU A 43 -3.67 -11.01 3.17
C GLU A 43 -3.25 -11.35 1.73
N PHE A 44 -2.26 -10.65 1.18
CA PHE A 44 -1.69 -10.93 -0.15
C PHE A 44 -1.03 -12.31 -0.21
N ALA A 45 -0.21 -12.68 0.79
CA ALA A 45 0.42 -13.99 0.84
C ALA A 45 -0.62 -15.13 0.90
N GLN A 46 -1.68 -14.96 1.70
CA GLN A 46 -2.75 -15.95 1.76
C GLN A 46 -3.52 -16.04 0.44
N LEU A 47 -3.76 -14.91 -0.22
CA LEU A 47 -4.43 -14.87 -1.52
C LEU A 47 -3.60 -15.56 -2.62
N GLU A 48 -2.27 -15.41 -2.59
CA GLU A 48 -1.35 -16.10 -3.49
C GLU A 48 -1.40 -17.63 -3.26
N GLU A 49 -1.42 -18.06 -2.00
CA GLU A 49 -1.59 -19.47 -1.64
C GLU A 49 -2.92 -20.04 -2.15
N ASP A 50 -4.03 -19.33 -1.90
CA ASP A 50 -5.37 -19.73 -2.33
C ASP A 50 -5.47 -19.80 -3.86
N THR A 51 -4.87 -18.83 -4.56
CA THR A 51 -4.77 -18.83 -6.03
C THR A 51 -3.99 -20.05 -6.53
N SER A 52 -2.84 -20.34 -5.91
CA SER A 52 -2.00 -21.49 -6.27
C SER A 52 -2.73 -22.82 -6.07
N LYS A 53 -3.45 -22.97 -4.94
CA LYS A 53 -4.31 -24.13 -4.65
C LYS A 53 -5.41 -24.28 -5.70
N PHE A 54 -6.13 -23.19 -5.99
CA PHE A 54 -7.20 -23.19 -6.99
C PHE A 54 -6.68 -23.62 -8.38
N LEU A 55 -5.54 -23.07 -8.83
CA LEU A 55 -4.94 -23.41 -10.12
C LEU A 55 -4.44 -24.86 -10.17
N SER A 56 -3.88 -25.37 -9.07
CA SER A 56 -3.44 -26.76 -8.95
C SER A 56 -4.62 -27.73 -9.05
N SER A 57 -5.68 -27.46 -8.28
CA SER A 57 -6.94 -28.21 -8.35
C SER A 57 -7.53 -28.16 -9.77
N TYR A 58 -7.58 -26.98 -10.38
CA TYR A 58 -8.07 -26.83 -11.76
C TYR A 58 -7.30 -27.67 -12.78
N ARG A 59 -5.97 -27.70 -12.67
CA ARG A 59 -5.10 -28.52 -13.54
C ARG A 59 -5.33 -30.02 -13.32
N GLN A 60 -5.66 -30.44 -12.12
CA GLN A 60 -5.91 -31.85 -11.79
C GLN A 60 -7.24 -32.34 -12.38
N TYR A 61 -8.29 -31.54 -12.33
CA TYR A 61 -9.58 -31.86 -12.96
C TYR A 61 -9.47 -31.97 -14.49
N GLN A 62 -8.68 -31.10 -15.12
CA GLN A 62 -8.41 -31.15 -16.56
C GLN A 62 -7.73 -32.46 -17.00
N GLN A 63 -6.90 -33.05 -16.12
CA GLN A 63 -6.26 -34.33 -16.41
C GLN A 63 -7.22 -35.51 -16.24
N GLN A 64 -8.09 -35.48 -15.24
CA GLN A 64 -9.07 -36.54 -14.97
C GLN A 64 -10.15 -36.66 -16.06
N SER A 65 -10.57 -35.54 -16.68
CA SER A 65 -11.51 -35.56 -17.80
C SER A 65 -10.94 -36.14 -19.10
N SER A 66 -9.61 -36.22 -19.24
CA SER A 66 -8.93 -36.76 -20.43
C SER A 66 -8.73 -38.30 -20.42
N LEU A 67 -9.02 -38.99 -19.31
CA LEU A 67 -8.78 -40.43 -19.13
C LEU A 67 -10.01 -41.32 -19.41
N SER A 68 -10.84 -40.98 -20.39
CA SER A 68 -11.87 -41.91 -20.90
C SER A 68 -12.08 -41.79 -22.41
N PRO A 69 -11.46 -42.67 -23.21
CA PRO A 69 -12.03 -43.07 -24.49
C PRO A 69 -12.41 -44.55 -24.40
N THR A 70 -13.58 -44.85 -23.84
CA THR A 70 -14.24 -46.14 -24.11
C THR A 70 -14.74 -46.08 -25.55
N ARG A 71 -13.84 -46.33 -26.50
CA ARG A 71 -14.17 -46.48 -27.92
C ARG A 71 -14.90 -47.81 -28.09
N SER A 72 -16.19 -47.83 -27.77
CA SER A 72 -17.09 -48.87 -28.26
C SER A 72 -17.08 -48.79 -29.78
N LYS A 73 -16.49 -49.81 -30.41
CA LYS A 73 -16.64 -50.04 -31.85
C LYS A 73 -18.10 -50.41 -32.10
N ILE A 74 -18.95 -49.43 -32.36
CA ILE A 74 -20.27 -49.68 -32.94
C ILE A 74 -20.06 -49.98 -34.41
N ASN A 75 -20.41 -51.21 -34.76
CA ASN A 75 -20.42 -51.79 -36.08
C ASN A 75 -21.39 -51.02 -36.98
N THR A 76 -20.90 -50.50 -38.12
CA THR A 76 -21.74 -49.87 -39.15
C THR A 76 -21.88 -50.86 -40.30
N HIS A 77 -23.08 -51.40 -40.48
CA HIS A 77 -23.76 -51.69 -41.76
C HIS A 77 -25.17 -52.22 -41.41
N ARG A 78 -26.16 -51.34 -41.29
CA ARG A 78 -27.10 -50.93 -42.36
C ARG A 78 -27.91 -52.12 -42.91
N SER A 79 -29.14 -52.25 -42.42
CA SER A 79 -30.26 -52.78 -43.19
C SER A 79 -31.53 -52.03 -42.78
N SER A 80 -32.23 -51.54 -43.81
CA SER A 80 -33.48 -50.79 -43.75
C SER A 80 -34.60 -51.53 -43.02
N ALA A 81 -35.41 -50.80 -42.27
CA ALA A 81 -36.83 -50.55 -42.57
C ALA A 81 -37.49 -49.78 -41.40
N ASN A 82 -38.27 -48.76 -41.77
CA ASN A 82 -39.47 -48.22 -41.12
C ASN A 82 -39.60 -48.23 -39.59
N GLU A 83 -39.71 -47.06 -38.97
CA GLU A 83 -40.94 -46.56 -38.31
C GLU A 83 -40.66 -45.33 -37.42
N GLU A 84 -41.57 -44.35 -37.52
CA GLU A 84 -41.97 -43.34 -36.52
C GLU A 84 -40.91 -42.38 -35.91
N SER A 85 -40.91 -41.12 -36.36
CA SER A 85 -40.15 -40.04 -35.70
C SER A 85 -40.99 -39.40 -34.58
N THR A 86 -40.81 -39.88 -33.36
CA THR A 86 -41.16 -39.15 -32.15
C THR A 86 -40.01 -38.22 -31.73
N ILE A 87 -40.42 -37.08 -31.22
CA ILE A 87 -39.64 -35.92 -30.75
C ILE A 87 -38.46 -36.36 -29.89
N ASP A 88 -37.23 -35.95 -30.25
CA ASP A 88 -36.07 -36.16 -29.37
C ASP A 88 -35.29 -34.85 -29.17
N THR A 89 -35.66 -34.16 -28.09
CA THR A 89 -34.95 -33.03 -27.49
C THR A 89 -33.64 -33.54 -26.90
N ASN A 90 -32.59 -33.61 -27.73
CA ASN A 90 -31.25 -33.97 -27.27
C ASN A 90 -30.56 -32.77 -26.60
N GLU A 91 -30.92 -32.53 -25.34
CA GLU A 91 -30.11 -31.72 -24.41
C GLU A 91 -29.08 -32.66 -23.76
N PRO A 92 -27.75 -32.41 -23.88
CA PRO A 92 -26.76 -33.25 -23.22
C PRO A 92 -26.84 -33.00 -21.70
N GLN A 93 -27.60 -33.83 -20.99
CA GLN A 93 -27.65 -33.81 -19.54
C GLN A 93 -26.26 -34.17 -18.98
N LEU A 94 -25.54 -33.16 -18.50
CA LEU A 94 -24.42 -33.33 -17.58
C LEU A 94 -24.89 -34.22 -16.42
N THR A 95 -24.15 -35.26 -16.10
CA THR A 95 -24.46 -36.09 -14.91
C THR A 95 -24.52 -35.20 -13.67
N SER A 96 -25.42 -35.52 -12.73
CA SER A 96 -25.63 -34.74 -11.50
C SER A 96 -24.34 -34.47 -10.71
N GLU A 97 -23.36 -35.37 -10.82
CA GLU A 97 -22.02 -35.28 -10.23
C GLU A 97 -21.13 -34.24 -10.94
N GLN A 98 -21.17 -34.14 -12.28
CA GLN A 98 -20.45 -33.11 -13.03
C GLN A 98 -21.01 -31.71 -12.75
N LEU A 99 -22.33 -31.60 -12.59
CA LEU A 99 -22.99 -30.34 -12.25
C LEU A 99 -22.61 -29.86 -10.83
N ALA A 100 -22.47 -30.77 -9.87
CA ALA A 100 -22.05 -30.45 -8.51
C ALA A 100 -20.59 -29.98 -8.45
N ALA A 101 -19.68 -30.70 -9.12
CA ALA A 101 -18.26 -30.31 -9.22
C ALA A 101 -18.07 -28.94 -9.92
N GLN A 102 -18.89 -28.64 -10.93
CA GLN A 102 -18.87 -27.35 -11.60
C GLN A 102 -19.38 -26.21 -10.70
N LYS A 103 -20.42 -26.45 -9.90
CA LYS A 103 -20.92 -25.48 -8.91
C LYS A 103 -19.91 -25.21 -7.80
N GLU A 104 -19.27 -26.26 -7.28
CA GLU A 104 -18.23 -26.12 -6.25
C GLU A 104 -17.04 -25.31 -6.76
N LYS A 105 -16.60 -25.54 -8.01
CA LYS A 105 -15.58 -24.73 -8.67
C LYS A 105 -15.99 -23.25 -8.75
N GLN A 106 -17.24 -22.97 -9.11
CA GLN A 106 -17.73 -21.60 -9.21
C GLN A 106 -17.70 -20.91 -7.84
N ILE A 107 -18.11 -21.61 -6.78
CA ILE A 107 -18.06 -21.09 -5.41
C ILE A 107 -16.63 -20.74 -4.98
N GLU A 108 -15.65 -21.62 -5.25
CA GLU A 108 -14.24 -21.35 -4.94
C GLU A 108 -13.68 -20.16 -5.74
N TYR A 109 -14.06 -20.04 -7.01
CA TYR A 109 -13.69 -18.89 -7.83
C TYR A 109 -14.29 -17.59 -7.28
N ASP A 110 -15.57 -17.60 -6.92
CA ASP A 110 -16.27 -16.42 -6.40
C ASP A 110 -15.64 -15.94 -5.08
N LYS A 111 -15.27 -16.86 -4.18
CA LYS A 111 -14.52 -16.54 -2.95
C LYS A 111 -13.16 -15.92 -3.26
N LEU A 112 -12.44 -16.43 -4.25
CA LEU A 112 -11.13 -15.91 -4.63
C LEU A 112 -11.26 -14.47 -5.16
N VAL A 113 -12.26 -14.21 -6.00
CA VAL A 113 -12.57 -12.87 -6.51
C VAL A 113 -12.93 -11.91 -5.37
N GLU A 114 -13.78 -12.35 -4.44
CA GLU A 114 -14.13 -11.55 -3.26
C GLU A 114 -12.88 -11.16 -2.46
N ARG A 115 -12.00 -12.13 -2.21
CA ARG A 115 -10.75 -11.90 -1.48
C ARG A 115 -9.81 -10.92 -2.20
N HIS A 116 -9.67 -11.02 -3.52
CA HIS A 116 -8.94 -10.03 -4.33
C HIS A 116 -9.54 -8.62 -4.17
N GLN A 117 -10.86 -8.48 -4.19
CA GLN A 117 -11.51 -7.18 -4.02
C GLN A 117 -11.28 -6.60 -2.62
N GLN A 118 -11.29 -7.44 -1.59
CA GLN A 118 -10.97 -7.02 -0.21
C GLN A 118 -9.53 -6.51 -0.10
N LEU A 119 -8.57 -7.19 -0.72
CA LEU A 119 -7.17 -6.76 -0.73
C LEU A 119 -6.99 -5.40 -1.44
N ILE A 120 -7.68 -5.18 -2.55
CA ILE A 120 -7.65 -3.88 -3.25
C ILE A 120 -8.17 -2.77 -2.33
N LYS A 121 -9.24 -3.03 -1.57
CA LYS A 121 -9.76 -2.08 -0.58
C LYS A 121 -8.75 -1.81 0.52
N ALA A 122 -8.13 -2.85 1.09
CA ALA A 122 -7.09 -2.71 2.11
C ALA A 122 -5.89 -1.86 1.61
N THR A 123 -5.45 -2.11 0.38
CA THR A 123 -4.37 -1.35 -0.27
C THR A 123 -4.77 0.11 -0.50
N THR A 124 -6.02 0.38 -0.85
CA THR A 124 -6.54 1.74 -1.02
C THR A 124 -6.55 2.48 0.32
N THR A 125 -6.97 1.83 1.40
CA THR A 125 -6.93 2.41 2.76
C THR A 125 -5.51 2.77 3.17
N LYS A 126 -4.51 1.90 2.89
CA LYS A 126 -3.10 2.21 3.10
C LYS A 126 -2.67 3.47 2.34
N ASN A 127 -3.06 3.59 1.06
CA ASN A 127 -2.74 4.76 0.25
C ASN A 127 -3.34 6.04 0.86
N ASN A 128 -4.60 6.00 1.28
CA ASN A 128 -5.25 7.13 1.95
C ASN A 128 -4.49 7.55 3.21
N LEU A 129 -4.02 6.61 4.02
CA LEU A 129 -3.25 6.90 5.24
C LEU A 129 -1.89 7.55 4.93
N ALA A 130 -1.25 7.16 3.82
CA ALA A 130 -0.02 7.81 3.35
C ALA A 130 -0.28 9.26 2.93
N ASN A 131 -1.36 9.51 2.19
CA ASN A 131 -1.76 10.86 1.79
C ASN A 131 -2.07 11.73 3.02
N GLU A 132 -2.81 11.20 3.99
CA GLU A 132 -3.09 11.91 5.24
C GLU A 132 -1.81 12.29 6.01
N SER A 133 -0.83 11.38 6.03
CA SER A 133 0.47 11.63 6.68
C SER A 133 1.25 12.73 5.97
N HIS A 134 1.25 12.71 4.63
CA HIS A 134 1.84 13.76 3.81
C HIS A 134 1.16 15.11 4.05
N ASP A 135 -0.17 15.15 4.06
CA ASP A 135 -0.93 16.38 4.27
C ASP A 135 -0.67 17.02 5.64
N ILE A 136 -0.42 16.21 6.67
CA ILE A 136 -0.01 16.72 7.99
C ILE A 136 1.31 17.47 7.87
N VAL A 137 2.34 16.81 7.31
CA VAL A 137 3.67 17.44 7.15
C VAL A 137 3.57 18.72 6.31
N GLU A 138 2.82 18.68 5.21
CA GLU A 138 2.64 19.83 4.34
C GLU A 138 1.97 21.02 5.05
N ARG A 139 0.96 20.77 5.89
CA ARG A 139 0.31 21.83 6.69
C ARG A 139 1.29 22.49 7.67
N TYR A 140 2.10 21.70 8.37
CA TYR A 140 3.10 22.22 9.31
C TYR A 140 4.19 23.00 8.58
N TYR A 141 4.66 22.51 7.43
CA TYR A 141 5.62 23.20 6.59
C TYR A 141 5.10 24.57 6.14
N LYS A 142 3.89 24.62 5.57
CA LYS A 142 3.26 25.89 5.13
C LYS A 142 3.05 26.86 6.29
N LYS A 143 2.68 26.35 7.46
CA LYS A 143 2.51 27.17 8.65
C LYS A 143 3.83 27.81 9.08
N LEU A 144 4.89 27.00 9.16
CA LEU A 144 6.25 27.46 9.46
C LEU A 144 6.75 28.49 8.43
N GLU A 145 6.53 28.25 7.14
CA GLU A 145 6.91 29.20 6.08
C GLU A 145 6.21 30.56 6.26
N ASN A 146 4.92 30.55 6.60
CA ASN A 146 4.17 31.78 6.85
C ASN A 146 4.67 32.53 8.10
N ASP A 147 4.93 31.82 9.19
CA ASP A 147 5.40 32.42 10.44
C ASP A 147 6.83 32.99 10.26
N LEU A 148 7.69 32.29 9.50
CA LEU A 148 9.01 32.78 9.10
C LEU A 148 8.92 34.04 8.25
N ASN A 149 8.02 34.07 7.26
CA ASN A 149 7.80 35.25 6.41
C ASN A 149 7.30 36.44 7.22
N LYS A 150 6.38 36.21 8.16
CA LYS A 150 5.90 37.25 9.08
C LYS A 150 7.03 37.82 9.93
N PHE A 151 7.87 36.94 10.50
CA PHE A 151 9.05 37.35 11.26
C PHE A 151 10.02 38.18 10.42
N LYS A 152 10.28 37.77 9.17
CA LYS A 152 11.12 38.54 8.24
C LYS A 152 10.57 39.94 7.99
N MET A 153 9.27 40.08 7.79
CA MET A 153 8.62 41.39 7.59
C MET A 153 8.70 42.27 8.83
N GLU A 154 8.49 41.72 10.02
CA GLU A 154 8.60 42.46 11.28
C GLU A 154 10.05 42.92 11.55
N LEU A 155 11.04 42.04 11.32
CA LEU A 155 12.45 42.41 11.44
C LEU A 155 12.87 43.53 10.48
N GLU A 156 12.42 43.47 9.23
CA GLU A 156 12.74 44.49 8.23
C GLU A 156 12.07 45.83 8.56
N ALA A 157 10.86 45.80 9.14
CA ALA A 157 10.18 47.01 9.60
C ALA A 157 10.88 47.65 10.80
N ASP A 158 11.35 46.84 11.75
CA ASP A 158 12.07 47.31 12.95
C ASP A 158 13.51 47.74 12.63
N TYR A 159 14.16 47.06 11.68
CA TYR A 159 15.55 47.30 11.26
C TYR A 159 15.70 47.16 9.74
N SER A 160 15.45 48.25 9.01
CA SER A 160 15.57 48.22 7.54
C SER A 160 16.99 47.81 7.08
N GLY A 161 17.06 46.90 6.12
CA GLY A 161 18.28 46.33 5.56
C GLY A 161 18.89 45.18 6.39
N ILE A 162 18.29 44.82 7.55
CA ILE A 162 18.82 43.72 8.38
C ILE A 162 18.68 42.37 7.68
N THR A 163 17.59 42.16 6.94
CA THR A 163 17.31 40.88 6.27
C THR A 163 18.33 40.61 5.15
N GLU A 164 18.63 41.61 4.33
CA GLU A 164 19.66 41.54 3.28
C GLU A 164 21.06 41.30 3.87
N THR A 165 21.38 41.94 5.00
CA THR A 165 22.66 41.76 5.69
C THR A 165 22.82 40.34 6.22
N LEU A 166 21.75 39.78 6.81
CA LEU A 166 21.74 38.41 7.32
C LEU A 166 21.81 37.39 6.17
N GLU A 167 21.02 37.54 5.12
CA GLU A 167 21.04 36.64 3.95
C GLU A 167 22.41 36.61 3.27
N LYS A 168 23.10 37.76 3.14
CA LYS A 168 24.47 37.82 2.63
C LYS A 168 25.47 37.12 3.55
N ARG A 169 25.32 37.25 4.87
CA ARG A 169 26.15 36.51 5.84
C ARG A 169 25.89 35.01 5.76
N PHE A 170 24.63 34.57 5.75
CA PHE A 170 24.27 33.16 5.55
C PHE A 170 24.82 32.57 4.24
N ALA A 171 24.77 33.34 3.16
CA ALA A 171 25.29 32.89 1.86
C ALA A 171 26.83 32.87 1.77
N SER A 172 27.52 33.72 2.54
CA SER A 172 28.98 33.78 2.56
C SER A 172 29.62 32.88 3.61
N GLU A 173 28.94 32.61 4.72
CA GLU A 173 29.35 31.77 5.84
C GLU A 173 28.67 30.39 5.83
N GLY A 174 28.19 29.94 4.66
CA GLY A 174 27.37 28.73 4.49
C GLY A 174 27.82 27.57 5.37
N PHE A 175 26.84 26.90 6.01
CA PHE A 175 26.99 25.74 6.92
C PHE A 175 28.44 25.26 7.07
N ASN A 176 29.15 25.75 8.09
CA ASN A 176 30.35 25.08 8.56
C ASN A 176 29.94 23.65 8.93
N GLU A 177 30.31 22.74 8.05
CA GLU A 177 30.20 21.30 8.18
C GLU A 177 30.74 20.91 9.56
N TYR A 178 29.91 20.21 10.34
CA TYR A 178 30.32 19.65 11.62
C TYR A 178 31.58 18.81 11.40
N ASP A 179 32.69 19.27 11.96
CA ASP A 179 33.94 18.53 12.02
C ASP A 179 33.71 17.25 12.85
N ASN A 180 33.47 16.14 12.14
CA ASN A 180 33.46 14.79 12.69
C ASN A 180 34.92 14.39 13.01
N SER A 181 35.52 15.04 14.00
CA SER A 181 36.80 14.64 14.58
C SER A 181 36.61 14.07 15.99
N ALA A 182 35.74 13.06 16.12
CA ALA A 182 35.68 12.23 17.32
C ALA A 182 35.25 10.80 16.95
N GLY A 183 35.92 10.22 15.95
CA GLY A 183 35.97 8.77 15.77
C GLY A 183 36.92 8.19 16.81
N GLU A 184 36.37 7.83 17.96
CA GLU A 184 37.02 7.07 19.01
C GLU A 184 37.51 5.73 18.44
N ASN A 185 38.83 5.57 18.31
CA ASN A 185 39.46 4.28 18.00
C ASN A 185 39.24 3.34 19.19
N ILE A 186 38.27 2.43 19.08
CA ILE A 186 38.21 1.24 19.93
C ILE A 186 39.07 0.18 19.26
N GLU A 187 40.32 0.13 19.70
CA GLU A 187 41.29 -0.91 19.42
C GLU A 187 40.80 -2.23 20.06
N THR A 188 40.26 -3.14 19.25
CA THR A 188 40.02 -4.52 19.66
C THR A 188 41.38 -5.22 19.71
N LYS A 189 41.93 -5.39 20.92
CA LYS A 189 42.99 -6.36 21.17
C LYS A 189 42.40 -7.76 21.16
N ASP A 190 42.84 -8.54 20.19
CA ASP A 190 42.75 -9.99 20.20
C ASP A 190 43.67 -10.53 21.32
N ASP A 191 43.10 -11.35 22.22
CA ASP A 191 43.79 -12.37 23.01
C ASP A 191 42.84 -13.58 23.17
#